data_AF-A0A3S1AYD3-F1
#
_entry.id   AF-A0A3S1AYD3-F1
#
_cell.length_a   1.000
_cell.length_b   1.000
_cell.length_c   1.000
_cell.angle_alpha   90.00
_cell.angle_beta   90.00
_cell.angle_gamma   90.00
#
_symmetry.space_group_name_H-M   'P 1'
#
loop_
_entity.id
_entity.type
_entity.pdbx_description
1 polymer ?
#
loop_
_entity_poly.entity_id
_entity_poly.type
_entity_poly.pdbx_seq_one_letter_code
_entity_poly.pdbx_strand_id
1 'polypeptide(L)'
;MAADTKEFNKVVDIPFPEVPPTVKSKHTVQEQIDEMRLWFKAFKEQDHSVRDYRKYFKPNLCYLEGGWTLNAKTLDEPFQSDRHQLDATSWFDLQEKIRWTSYAGSKSNLENFAFLPTMMYNITDGLPQYAQWNYRILCHPLKQDVPTSYLKVQDDLSTRMRRKYRWDKIESQRSARYKINEFGTERNTQYTFLDALMAEIPGKDNYGANISDAAFGLQTFDISKSGNVPLNAGHYHRWYKVARAGAMGLQSLGDKEQRFLCFDVNGNSSYVNYKHNLSLDPLFNLSLSLSPPLSLSPSLPPSPSTPVEFYHGDTSEHDAADTARSGASVLDAKGDLKRCAPTGFRILTPNIDGVGSVRIRYPVFPVHSEGSTVGMELEVHRSHYTCFFVAGCTSLHVVTPPRNPPGLHGHEFTITAAEHKALLNGTDLQVTTSYNLGHNHQLTIYWHQNQHVYYIRKCDDQTVACWDGHGALLTRVRV
;
A
#
# COMPACT_ATOMS: atom_id res chain seq x y z
N MET A 1 7.54 -14.16 -10.34
CA MET A 1 6.27 -13.84 -11.02
C MET A 1 5.41 -15.09 -11.15
N ALA A 2 4.12 -14.96 -11.43
CA ALA A 2 3.26 -16.08 -11.78
C ALA A 2 3.81 -16.83 -13.01
N ALA A 3 3.68 -18.16 -13.04
CA ALA A 3 4.13 -18.96 -14.17
C ALA A 3 3.14 -18.89 -15.34
N ASP A 4 3.60 -19.03 -16.58
CA ASP A 4 2.73 -19.16 -17.76
C ASP A 4 2.17 -20.59 -17.88
N THR A 5 1.44 -21.02 -16.85
CA THR A 5 0.86 -22.37 -16.72
C THR A 5 -0.48 -22.31 -15.99
N LYS A 6 -1.20 -23.44 -15.93
CA LYS A 6 -2.38 -23.62 -15.05
C LYS A 6 -2.03 -24.29 -13.72
N GLU A 7 -0.75 -24.55 -13.47
CA GLU A 7 -0.35 -25.20 -12.23
C GLU A 7 -0.55 -24.24 -11.06
N PHE A 8 -1.32 -24.68 -10.07
CA PHE A 8 -1.66 -23.88 -8.90
C PHE A 8 -0.40 -23.40 -8.18
N ASN A 9 -0.35 -22.10 -7.88
CA ASN A 9 0.68 -21.43 -7.10
C ASN A 9 2.11 -21.51 -7.68
N LYS A 10 2.29 -21.98 -8.93
CA LYS A 10 3.61 -22.07 -9.56
C LYS A 10 4.18 -20.68 -9.84
N VAL A 11 5.44 -20.47 -9.48
CA VAL A 11 6.16 -19.21 -9.72
C VAL A 11 7.40 -19.44 -10.58
N VAL A 12 7.82 -18.40 -11.29
CA VAL A 12 9.08 -18.36 -12.05
C VAL A 12 9.81 -17.07 -11.76
N ASP A 13 11.13 -17.09 -11.86
CA ASP A 13 11.96 -15.90 -11.69
C ASP A 13 11.75 -14.92 -12.85
N ILE A 14 11.79 -13.62 -12.52
CA ILE A 14 11.83 -12.58 -13.54
C ILE A 14 13.28 -12.47 -14.02
N PRO A 15 13.58 -12.74 -15.30
CA PRO A 15 14.95 -12.64 -15.79
C PRO A 15 15.42 -11.18 -15.71
N PHE A 16 16.72 -11.00 -15.44
CA PHE A 16 17.33 -9.67 -15.55
C PHE A 16 17.23 -9.17 -17.00
N PRO A 17 16.96 -7.87 -17.20
CA PRO A 17 16.92 -7.30 -18.54
C PRO A 17 18.30 -7.39 -19.19
N GLU A 18 18.31 -7.64 -20.50
CA GLU A 18 19.55 -7.60 -21.26
C GLU A 18 20.09 -6.16 -21.34
N VAL A 19 21.42 -6.03 -21.35
CA VAL A 19 22.07 -4.74 -21.64
C VAL A 19 21.81 -4.37 -23.11
N PRO A 20 21.40 -3.12 -23.42
CA PRO A 20 21.13 -2.68 -24.77
C PRO A 20 22.28 -2.99 -25.75
N PRO A 21 22.01 -3.50 -26.97
CA PRO A 21 23.05 -3.83 -27.94
C PRO A 21 23.93 -2.63 -28.32
N THR A 22 23.39 -1.41 -28.27
CA THR A 22 24.16 -0.18 -28.57
C THR A 22 25.22 0.14 -27.52
N VAL A 23 25.05 -0.37 -26.29
CA VAL A 23 26.07 -0.32 -25.25
C VAL A 23 27.11 -1.40 -25.54
N LYS A 24 26.69 -2.66 -25.76
CA LYS A 24 27.61 -3.78 -26.02
C LYS A 24 28.48 -3.59 -27.26
N SER A 25 28.01 -2.82 -28.26
CA SER A 25 28.76 -2.57 -29.50
C SER A 25 29.89 -1.56 -29.36
N LYS A 26 29.99 -0.84 -28.24
CA LYS A 26 31.08 0.13 -27.99
C LYS A 26 32.40 -0.58 -27.68
N HIS A 27 33.51 0.01 -28.13
CA HIS A 27 34.83 -0.62 -28.07
C HIS A 27 35.55 -0.41 -26.74
N THR A 28 35.23 0.66 -26.02
CA THR A 28 35.85 0.98 -24.73
C THR A 28 34.82 0.98 -23.61
N VAL A 29 35.26 0.64 -22.39
CA VAL A 29 34.40 0.69 -21.19
C VAL A 29 33.86 2.10 -20.95
N GLN A 30 34.65 3.14 -21.25
CA GLN A 30 34.21 4.52 -21.12
C GLN A 30 33.07 4.86 -22.09
N GLU A 31 33.17 4.46 -23.36
CA GLU A 31 32.08 4.63 -24.32
C GLU A 31 30.82 3.82 -23.93
N GLN A 32 31.00 2.64 -23.33
CA GLN A 32 29.88 1.85 -22.79
C GLN A 32 29.18 2.58 -21.64
N ILE A 33 29.97 3.18 -20.72
CA ILE A 33 29.47 3.98 -19.61
C ILE A 33 28.70 5.20 -20.14
N ASP A 34 29.28 5.95 -21.07
CA ASP A 34 28.65 7.17 -21.59
C ASP A 34 27.37 6.86 -22.36
N GLU A 35 27.34 5.78 -23.15
CA GLU A 35 26.12 5.30 -23.79
C GLU A 35 25.08 4.87 -22.73
N MET A 36 25.47 4.14 -21.69
CA MET A 36 24.55 3.71 -20.63
C MET A 36 23.96 4.91 -19.86
N ARG A 37 24.73 5.98 -19.64
CA ARG A 37 24.24 7.23 -19.03
C ARG A 37 23.13 7.86 -19.87
N LEU A 38 23.21 7.82 -21.20
CA LEU A 38 22.13 8.29 -22.08
C LEU A 38 20.83 7.48 -21.91
N TRP A 39 20.93 6.16 -21.71
CA TRP A 39 19.76 5.31 -21.42
C TRP A 39 19.10 5.68 -20.08
N PHE A 40 19.90 5.93 -19.04
CA PHE A 40 19.37 6.39 -17.74
C PHE A 40 18.79 7.81 -17.81
N LYS A 41 19.37 8.69 -18.63
CA LYS A 41 18.81 10.02 -18.90
C LYS A 41 17.44 9.91 -19.55
N ALA A 42 17.33 9.11 -20.61
CA ALA A 42 16.07 8.83 -21.31
C ALA A 42 15.01 8.26 -20.35
N PHE A 43 15.37 7.31 -19.49
CA PHE A 43 14.48 6.76 -18.47
C PHE A 43 14.01 7.81 -17.45
N LYS A 44 14.94 8.63 -16.93
CA LYS A 44 14.64 9.69 -15.95
C LYS A 44 13.72 10.76 -16.51
N GLU A 45 13.98 11.19 -17.74
CA GLU A 45 13.20 12.22 -18.43
C GLU A 45 11.93 11.66 -19.09
N GLN A 46 11.77 10.33 -19.08
CA GLN A 46 10.73 9.59 -19.80
C GLN A 46 10.69 9.89 -21.32
N ASP A 47 11.80 10.36 -21.88
CA ASP A 47 11.97 10.67 -23.29
C ASP A 47 12.57 9.48 -24.05
N HIS A 48 11.78 8.88 -24.93
CA HIS A 48 12.15 7.72 -25.72
C HIS A 48 12.52 8.06 -27.17
N SER A 49 12.66 9.35 -27.51
CA SER A 49 13.00 9.82 -28.87
C SER A 49 14.41 9.41 -29.30
N VAL A 50 15.39 9.51 -28.40
CA VAL A 50 16.81 9.21 -28.67
C VAL A 50 17.18 7.79 -28.26
N ARG A 51 16.66 7.31 -27.13
CA ARG A 51 16.89 5.96 -26.59
C ARG A 51 15.58 5.41 -26.05
N ASP A 52 15.01 4.42 -26.73
CA ASP A 52 13.74 3.80 -26.31
C ASP A 52 13.94 2.82 -25.14
N TYR A 53 14.04 3.37 -23.93
CA TYR A 53 14.32 2.63 -22.70
C TYR A 53 13.28 1.55 -22.38
N ARG A 54 12.04 1.68 -22.87
CA ARG A 54 10.89 0.81 -22.54
C ARG A 54 11.15 -0.67 -22.82
N LYS A 55 12.07 -0.98 -23.74
CA LYS A 55 12.46 -2.35 -24.09
C LYS A 55 13.29 -3.04 -23.00
N TYR A 56 14.11 -2.27 -22.29
CA TYR A 56 15.11 -2.77 -21.34
C TYR A 56 14.76 -2.41 -19.88
N PHE A 57 14.10 -1.28 -19.65
CA PHE A 57 13.70 -0.77 -18.35
C PHE A 57 12.21 -1.06 -18.12
N LYS A 58 11.85 -2.35 -18.13
CA LYS A 58 10.45 -2.76 -17.96
C LYS A 58 9.99 -2.53 -16.52
N PRO A 59 8.84 -1.87 -16.30
CA PRO A 59 8.32 -1.69 -14.96
C PRO A 59 7.79 -3.04 -14.43
N ASN A 60 8.20 -3.36 -13.20
CA ASN A 60 7.70 -4.52 -12.47
C ASN A 60 6.83 -4.02 -11.31
N LEU A 61 5.57 -4.45 -11.28
CA LEU A 61 4.67 -4.18 -10.16
C LEU A 61 4.81 -5.30 -9.13
N CYS A 62 5.38 -4.98 -7.97
CA CYS A 62 5.47 -5.90 -6.85
C CYS A 62 4.31 -5.69 -5.87
N TYR A 63 3.67 -6.77 -5.46
CA TYR A 63 2.47 -6.78 -4.64
C TYR A 63 2.58 -7.85 -3.55
N LEU A 64 1.84 -7.61 -2.46
CA LEU A 64 1.61 -8.59 -1.41
C LEU A 64 0.26 -9.23 -1.68
N GLU A 65 0.29 -10.49 -2.10
CA GLU A 65 -0.89 -11.33 -2.19
C GLU A 65 -1.08 -12.04 -0.87
N GLY A 66 -2.30 -12.02 -0.31
CA GLY A 66 -2.63 -12.93 0.76
C GLY A 66 -3.95 -13.65 0.57
N GLY A 67 -4.12 -14.72 1.33
CA GLY A 67 -5.33 -15.52 1.36
C GLY A 67 -5.45 -16.31 2.65
N TRP A 68 -6.70 -16.62 3.02
CA TRP A 68 -6.97 -17.55 4.11
C TRP A 68 -6.69 -18.99 3.65
N THR A 69 -6.08 -19.78 4.52
CA THR A 69 -5.75 -21.19 4.27
C THR A 69 -6.17 -22.04 5.46
N LEU A 70 -6.52 -23.30 5.21
CA LEU A 70 -7.02 -24.23 6.22
C LEU A 70 -5.94 -25.19 6.76
N ASN A 71 -4.73 -25.18 6.16
CA ASN A 71 -3.65 -26.06 6.59
C ASN A 71 -2.91 -25.47 7.80
N ALA A 72 -3.51 -25.62 8.98
CA ALA A 72 -3.05 -24.95 10.19
C ALA A 72 -1.97 -25.68 11.00
N LYS A 73 -1.57 -26.89 10.57
CA LYS A 73 -0.75 -27.80 11.39
C LYS A 73 0.75 -27.59 11.22
N THR A 74 1.20 -27.10 10.07
CA THR A 74 2.62 -26.87 9.75
C THR A 74 2.86 -25.42 9.33
N LEU A 75 4.02 -24.87 9.68
CA LEU A 75 4.47 -23.58 9.20
C LEU A 75 5.41 -23.82 8.01
N ASP A 76 4.82 -23.92 6.82
CA ASP A 76 5.59 -23.96 5.57
C ASP A 76 5.72 -22.53 5.05
N GLU A 77 6.93 -21.95 5.11
CA GLU A 77 7.18 -20.64 4.52
C GLU A 77 6.92 -20.68 3.01
N PRO A 78 5.99 -19.85 2.49
CA PRO A 78 5.63 -19.91 1.08
C PRO A 78 6.71 -19.35 0.15
N PHE A 79 7.76 -18.70 0.69
CA PHE A 79 8.88 -18.19 -0.07
C PHE A 79 10.17 -18.19 0.75
N GLN A 80 11.29 -18.51 0.10
CA GLN A 80 12.62 -18.37 0.66
C GLN A 80 12.99 -16.89 0.70
N SER A 81 13.32 -16.36 1.88
CA SER A 81 13.84 -15.02 2.04
C SER A 81 15.32 -15.06 2.42
N ASP A 82 16.16 -14.39 1.64
CA ASP A 82 17.62 -14.34 1.85
C ASP A 82 18.04 -13.70 3.19
N ARG A 83 17.11 -13.00 3.87
CA ARG A 83 17.38 -12.26 5.11
C ARG A 83 16.58 -12.73 6.32
N HIS A 84 15.48 -13.43 6.13
CA HIS A 84 14.56 -13.80 7.20
C HIS A 84 13.98 -15.18 6.91
N GLN A 85 14.20 -16.09 7.86
CA GLN A 85 13.44 -17.34 7.99
C GLN A 85 12.63 -17.20 9.27
N LEU A 86 11.36 -17.59 9.24
CA LEU A 86 10.49 -17.61 10.40
C LEU A 86 11.11 -18.54 11.45
N ASP A 87 11.51 -17.95 12.58
CA ASP A 87 11.99 -18.70 13.73
C ASP A 87 10.77 -19.25 14.49
N ALA A 88 10.01 -20.14 13.88
CA ALA A 88 8.89 -20.81 14.54
C ALA A 88 8.72 -22.22 14.00
N THR A 89 8.51 -23.16 14.91
CA THR A 89 8.31 -24.58 14.56
C THR A 89 6.86 -24.89 14.19
N SER A 90 5.94 -24.06 14.67
CA SER A 90 4.51 -24.17 14.42
C SER A 90 3.85 -22.80 14.47
N TRP A 91 2.62 -22.74 14.00
CA TRP A 91 1.79 -21.56 14.08
C TRP A 91 1.50 -21.09 15.50
N PHE A 92 1.33 -22.04 16.43
CA PHE A 92 1.13 -21.72 17.84
C PHE A 92 2.40 -21.12 18.46
N ASP A 93 3.56 -21.68 18.14
CA ASP A 93 4.87 -21.15 18.56
C ASP A 93 5.08 -19.73 18.01
N LEU A 94 4.76 -19.48 16.73
CA LEU A 94 4.80 -18.15 16.13
C LEU A 94 3.90 -17.16 16.88
N GLN A 95 2.66 -17.54 17.18
CA GLN A 95 1.72 -16.70 17.91
C GLN A 95 2.17 -16.38 19.34
N GLU A 96 2.72 -17.37 20.05
CA GLU A 96 3.24 -17.18 21.40
C GLU A 96 4.45 -16.23 21.41
N LYS A 97 5.39 -16.41 20.47
CA LYS A 97 6.54 -15.51 20.32
C LYS A 97 6.10 -14.09 19.99
N ILE A 98 5.16 -13.91 19.05
CA ILE A 98 4.56 -12.60 18.74
C ILE A 98 3.93 -12.01 20.01
N ARG A 99 3.02 -12.74 20.66
CA ARG A 99 2.29 -12.27 21.84
C ARG A 99 3.25 -11.82 22.93
N TRP A 100 4.28 -12.62 23.21
CA TRP A 100 5.32 -12.29 24.17
C TRP A 100 6.07 -11.00 23.79
N THR A 101 6.57 -10.91 22.55
CA THR A 101 7.31 -9.72 22.09
C THR A 101 6.46 -8.45 22.11
N SER A 102 5.19 -8.54 21.72
CA SER A 102 4.21 -7.46 21.79
C SER A 102 3.94 -7.00 23.22
N TYR A 103 3.79 -7.92 24.17
CA TYR A 103 3.51 -7.60 25.58
C TYR A 103 4.74 -7.07 26.32
N ALA A 104 5.92 -7.60 25.99
CA ALA A 104 7.18 -7.16 26.58
C ALA A 104 7.70 -5.85 25.96
N GLY A 105 7.15 -5.41 24.83
CA GLY A 105 7.67 -4.29 24.04
C GLY A 105 9.08 -4.54 23.48
N SER A 106 9.54 -5.79 23.50
CA SER A 106 10.87 -6.20 23.07
C SER A 106 10.83 -6.67 21.61
N LYS A 107 11.77 -6.21 20.78
CA LYS A 107 11.95 -6.70 19.41
C LYS A 107 12.99 -7.82 19.37
N SER A 108 12.75 -8.86 18.57
CA SER A 108 13.81 -9.82 18.23
C SER A 108 14.84 -9.13 17.34
N ASN A 109 16.12 -9.22 17.67
CA ASN A 109 17.21 -8.60 16.91
C ASN A 109 17.33 -9.12 15.47
N LEU A 110 16.86 -10.34 15.22
CA LEU A 110 16.86 -10.94 13.89
C LEU A 110 15.56 -10.70 13.12
N GLU A 111 14.54 -10.10 13.77
CA GLU A 111 13.24 -9.79 13.15
C GLU A 111 12.54 -10.99 12.47
N ASN A 112 12.81 -12.20 12.95
CA ASN A 112 12.38 -13.46 12.34
C ASN A 112 10.97 -13.93 12.74
N PHE A 113 10.08 -13.03 13.20
CA PHE A 113 8.69 -13.38 13.50
C PHE A 113 7.76 -12.50 12.66
N ALA A 114 7.02 -13.10 11.73
CA ALA A 114 5.98 -12.39 10.98
C ALA A 114 4.63 -12.49 11.69
N PHE A 115 3.91 -11.37 11.81
CA PHE A 115 2.52 -11.41 12.28
C PHE A 115 1.63 -12.00 11.20
N LEU A 116 1.15 -13.22 11.45
CA LEU A 116 0.25 -13.94 10.56
C LEU A 116 -1.08 -14.20 11.29
N PRO A 117 -2.14 -13.41 10.98
CA PRO A 117 -3.44 -13.54 11.62
C PRO A 117 -4.04 -14.94 11.52
N THR A 118 -4.82 -15.31 12.54
CA THR A 118 -5.68 -16.51 12.50
C THR A 118 -7.11 -16.16 12.87
N MET A 119 -8.08 -16.81 12.24
CA MET A 119 -9.49 -16.66 12.57
C MET A 119 -10.13 -18.02 12.83
N MET A 120 -11.09 -18.08 13.75
CA MET A 120 -11.96 -19.24 13.87
C MET A 120 -13.01 -19.15 12.75
N TYR A 121 -13.09 -20.16 11.89
CA TYR A 121 -14.03 -20.17 10.76
C TYR A 121 -15.18 -21.15 10.95
N ASN A 122 -15.01 -22.18 11.79
CA ASN A 122 -16.03 -23.17 12.07
C ASN A 122 -15.84 -23.80 13.47
N ILE A 123 -16.87 -24.44 13.99
CA ILE A 123 -16.81 -25.28 15.19
C ILE A 123 -17.36 -26.66 14.81
N THR A 124 -16.54 -27.69 14.92
CA THR A 124 -16.94 -29.08 14.62
C THR A 124 -16.71 -29.93 15.87
N ASP A 125 -17.74 -30.63 16.32
CA ASP A 125 -17.70 -31.45 17.54
C ASP A 125 -17.23 -30.70 18.81
N GLY A 126 -17.60 -29.41 18.91
CA GLY A 126 -17.19 -28.54 20.02
C GLY A 126 -15.74 -28.07 19.96
N LEU A 127 -14.98 -28.47 18.93
CA LEU A 127 -13.61 -28.02 18.70
C LEU A 127 -13.59 -26.87 17.68
N PRO A 128 -12.96 -25.73 18.03
CA PRO A 128 -12.81 -24.62 17.09
C PRO A 128 -11.84 -24.99 15.98
N GLN A 129 -12.25 -24.75 14.74
CA GLN A 129 -11.41 -24.86 13.55
C GLN A 129 -10.90 -23.49 13.14
N TYR A 130 -9.59 -23.39 12.93
CA TYR A 130 -8.91 -22.14 12.61
C TYR A 130 -8.48 -22.11 11.14
N ALA A 131 -8.62 -20.94 10.54
CA ALA A 131 -8.03 -20.55 9.27
C ALA A 131 -6.88 -19.58 9.53
N GLN A 132 -5.88 -19.62 8.67
CA GLN A 132 -4.66 -18.83 8.80
C GLN A 132 -4.47 -17.92 7.61
N TRP A 133 -4.08 -16.68 7.89
CA TRP A 133 -3.76 -15.71 6.88
C TRP A 133 -2.32 -15.92 6.41
N ASN A 134 -2.17 -16.38 5.18
CA ASN A 134 -0.87 -16.53 4.54
C ASN A 134 -0.69 -15.44 3.48
N TYR A 135 0.55 -14.97 3.31
CA TYR A 135 0.88 -14.03 2.25
C TYR A 135 2.14 -14.45 1.51
N ARG A 136 2.27 -13.98 0.27
CA ARG A 136 3.49 -14.05 -0.53
C ARG A 136 3.73 -12.71 -1.22
N ILE A 137 4.99 -12.38 -1.41
CA ILE A 137 5.40 -11.20 -2.17
C ILE A 137 5.77 -11.66 -3.57
N LEU A 138 5.10 -11.13 -4.57
CA LEU A 138 5.38 -11.41 -5.97
C LEU A 138 5.57 -10.11 -6.74
N CYS A 139 6.27 -10.21 -7.87
CA CYS A 139 6.36 -9.15 -8.84
C CYS A 139 5.79 -9.62 -10.18
N HIS A 140 5.15 -8.71 -10.88
CA HIS A 140 4.59 -8.90 -12.21
C HIS A 140 5.22 -7.91 -13.19
N PRO A 141 5.86 -8.37 -14.28
CA PRO A 141 6.31 -7.49 -15.35
C PRO A 141 5.10 -6.97 -16.12
N LEU A 142 4.89 -5.65 -16.07
CA LEU A 142 3.75 -5.02 -16.72
C LEU A 142 3.89 -5.05 -18.25
N LYS A 143 2.78 -5.18 -18.97
CA LYS A 143 2.76 -5.13 -20.44
C LYS A 143 2.99 -3.73 -20.98
N GLN A 144 2.61 -2.72 -20.21
CA GLN A 144 2.70 -1.30 -20.56
C GLN A 144 3.67 -0.56 -19.66
N ASP A 145 4.17 0.58 -20.17
CA ASP A 145 5.02 1.48 -19.41
C ASP A 145 4.20 2.28 -18.39
N VAL A 146 4.84 2.75 -17.32
CA VAL A 146 4.19 3.51 -16.25
C VAL A 146 4.78 4.93 -16.22
N PRO A 147 4.02 5.96 -16.67
CA PRO A 147 4.50 7.33 -16.63
C PRO A 147 4.85 7.75 -15.20
N THR A 148 6.06 8.25 -14.98
CA THR A 148 6.47 8.76 -13.66
C THR A 148 5.61 9.93 -13.20
N SER A 149 4.96 10.65 -14.13
CA SER A 149 3.99 11.70 -13.84
C SER A 149 2.75 11.19 -13.10
N TYR A 150 2.40 9.90 -13.21
CA TYR A 150 1.27 9.28 -12.51
C TYR A 150 1.63 8.90 -11.07
N LEU A 151 2.92 8.83 -10.74
CA LEU A 151 3.41 8.48 -9.42
C LEU A 151 3.42 9.74 -8.55
N LYS A 152 2.32 9.97 -7.83
CA LYS A 152 2.18 11.13 -6.94
C LYS A 152 2.65 10.79 -5.54
N VAL A 153 3.48 11.65 -4.96
CA VAL A 153 3.88 11.51 -3.56
C VAL A 153 2.64 11.59 -2.67
N GLN A 154 2.48 10.62 -1.79
CA GLN A 154 1.44 10.59 -0.77
C GLN A 154 2.03 11.13 0.54
N ASP A 155 1.26 11.95 1.28
CA ASP A 155 1.68 12.42 2.61
C ASP A 155 1.60 11.29 3.62
N ASP A 156 2.75 10.64 3.81
CA ASP A 156 3.01 9.76 4.93
C ASP A 156 3.49 10.60 6.13
N LEU A 157 2.51 11.00 6.94
CA LEU A 157 2.72 11.78 8.16
C LEU A 157 3.69 11.11 9.13
N SER A 158 3.68 9.78 9.22
CA SER A 158 4.56 9.04 10.14
C SER A 158 6.03 9.29 9.78
N THR A 159 6.35 9.21 8.48
CA THR A 159 7.67 9.48 7.95
C THR A 159 8.02 10.96 8.09
N ARG A 160 7.10 11.86 7.69
CA ARG A 160 7.33 13.30 7.67
C ARG A 160 7.56 13.87 9.07
N MET A 161 6.70 13.51 10.02
CA MET A 161 6.77 14.00 11.41
C MET A 161 7.97 13.43 12.15
N ARG A 162 8.22 12.12 12.05
CA ARG A 162 9.35 11.47 12.72
C ARG A 162 10.69 12.04 12.27
N ARG A 163 10.86 12.26 10.96
CA ARG A 163 12.13 12.74 10.39
C ARG A 163 12.17 14.26 10.21
N LYS A 164 11.10 14.98 10.58
CA LYS A 164 10.94 16.43 10.42
C LYS A 164 11.20 16.90 8.99
N TYR A 165 10.81 16.09 8.01
CA TYR A 165 10.95 16.46 6.61
C TYR A 165 9.93 17.53 6.23
N ARG A 166 10.33 18.45 5.35
CA ARG A 166 9.40 19.35 4.68
C ARG A 166 8.76 18.64 3.50
N TRP A 167 7.50 18.98 3.20
CA TRP A 167 6.75 18.40 2.08
C TRP A 167 7.52 18.46 0.76
N ASP A 168 8.13 19.60 0.46
CA ASP A 168 8.89 19.85 -0.77
C ASP A 168 10.17 19.00 -0.92
N LYS A 169 10.60 18.34 0.16
CA LYS A 169 11.81 17.50 0.16
C LYS A 169 11.51 16.01 0.21
N ILE A 170 10.26 15.59 0.41
CA ILE A 170 9.92 14.16 0.58
C ILE A 170 10.23 13.37 -0.69
N GLU A 171 9.94 13.92 -1.87
CA GLU A 171 10.11 13.21 -3.14
C GLU A 171 11.55 12.74 -3.39
N SER A 172 12.55 13.51 -2.91
CA SER A 172 13.96 13.14 -3.02
C SER A 172 14.42 12.16 -1.93
N GLN A 173 13.59 11.86 -0.92
CA GLN A 173 13.95 10.93 0.15
C GLN A 173 13.61 9.49 -0.21
N ARG A 174 14.45 8.55 0.24
CA ARG A 174 14.18 7.10 0.13
C ARG A 174 12.87 6.69 0.81
N SER A 175 12.45 7.41 1.84
CA SER A 175 11.21 7.17 2.58
C SER A 175 9.96 7.70 1.91
N ALA A 176 10.06 8.33 0.73
CA ALA A 176 8.89 8.73 -0.05
C ALA A 176 7.95 7.55 -0.30
N ARG A 177 6.65 7.85 -0.29
CA ARG A 177 5.57 6.91 -0.62
C ARG A 177 4.77 7.49 -1.76
N TYR A 178 4.31 6.63 -2.65
CA TYR A 178 3.65 7.04 -3.88
C TYR A 178 2.24 6.47 -3.95
N LYS A 179 1.36 7.14 -4.68
CA LYS A 179 0.13 6.58 -5.21
C LYS A 179 0.13 6.70 -6.71
N ILE A 180 -0.58 5.80 -7.37
CA ILE A 180 -0.83 5.90 -8.81
C ILE A 180 -2.08 6.77 -9.00
N ASN A 181 -1.92 7.91 -9.65
CA ASN A 181 -2.99 8.83 -10.00
C ASN A 181 -2.71 9.47 -11.36
N GLU A 182 -3.41 8.97 -12.38
CA GLU A 182 -3.32 9.41 -13.78
C GLU A 182 -3.89 10.81 -14.02
N PHE A 183 -4.76 11.30 -13.14
CA PHE A 183 -5.43 12.58 -13.29
C PHE A 183 -4.69 13.72 -12.59
N GLY A 184 -3.70 13.40 -11.75
CA GLY A 184 -2.95 14.35 -10.93
C GLY A 184 -3.74 14.99 -9.79
N THR A 185 -5.05 14.78 -9.74
CA THR A 185 -5.97 15.22 -8.68
C THR A 185 -6.84 14.07 -8.23
N GLU A 186 -7.34 14.11 -6.99
CA GLU A 186 -8.29 13.11 -6.52
C GLU A 186 -9.60 13.21 -7.29
N ARG A 187 -10.05 12.08 -7.86
CA ARG A 187 -11.30 11.98 -8.60
C ARG A 187 -12.03 10.72 -8.18
N ASN A 188 -13.35 10.85 -8.02
CA ASN A 188 -14.21 9.68 -7.85
C ASN A 188 -14.42 9.01 -9.20
N THR A 189 -13.58 8.03 -9.52
CA THR A 189 -13.62 7.27 -10.77
C THR A 189 -13.79 5.79 -10.44
N GLN A 190 -14.60 5.11 -11.25
CA GLN A 190 -14.90 3.69 -11.04
C GLN A 190 -13.78 2.78 -11.53
N TYR A 191 -12.95 3.21 -12.48
CA TYR A 191 -11.87 2.38 -13.02
C TYR A 191 -10.69 3.28 -13.33
N THR A 192 -9.55 2.97 -12.73
CA THR A 192 -8.32 3.77 -12.80
C THR A 192 -7.21 3.04 -13.54
N PHE A 193 -6.11 3.75 -13.81
CA PHE A 193 -4.90 3.14 -14.34
C PHE A 193 -4.37 2.02 -13.44
N LEU A 194 -4.47 2.16 -12.11
CA LEU A 194 -4.10 1.10 -11.16
C LEU A 194 -4.96 -0.16 -11.35
N ASP A 195 -6.26 -0.01 -11.59
CA ASP A 195 -7.15 -1.15 -11.84
C ASP A 195 -6.75 -1.90 -13.12
N ALA A 196 -6.32 -1.17 -14.17
CA ALA A 196 -5.78 -1.78 -15.38
C ALA A 196 -4.49 -2.58 -15.14
N LEU A 197 -3.57 -2.06 -14.33
CA LEU A 197 -2.34 -2.78 -13.98
C LEU A 197 -2.61 -4.03 -13.14
N MET A 198 -3.52 -3.94 -12.17
CA MET A 198 -3.88 -5.08 -11.33
C MET A 198 -4.61 -6.16 -12.13
N ALA A 199 -5.43 -5.79 -13.12
CA ALA A 199 -6.13 -6.75 -13.99
C ALA A 199 -5.18 -7.60 -14.87
N GLU A 200 -3.91 -7.19 -15.04
CA GLU A 200 -2.90 -8.02 -15.71
C GLU A 200 -2.38 -9.16 -14.82
N ILE A 201 -2.55 -9.03 -13.50
CA ILE A 201 -2.00 -9.95 -12.51
C ILE A 201 -2.96 -11.13 -12.31
N PRO A 202 -2.51 -12.38 -12.57
CA PRO A 202 -3.30 -13.56 -12.26
C PRO A 202 -3.25 -13.88 -10.77
N GLY A 203 -4.29 -14.58 -10.29
CA GLY A 203 -4.32 -15.18 -8.96
C GLY A 203 -3.49 -16.47 -8.87
N LYS A 204 -3.86 -17.34 -7.94
CA LYS A 204 -3.13 -18.59 -7.68
C LYS A 204 -3.20 -19.62 -8.81
N ASP A 205 -4.16 -19.51 -9.72
CA ASP A 205 -4.25 -20.36 -10.92
C ASP A 205 -3.41 -19.85 -12.10
N ASN A 206 -2.58 -18.82 -11.87
CA ASN A 206 -1.61 -18.33 -12.83
C ASN A 206 -2.24 -17.85 -14.16
N TYR A 207 -1.43 -17.58 -15.19
CA TYR A 207 -1.92 -16.99 -16.45
C TYR A 207 -2.91 -17.85 -17.23
N GLY A 208 -3.00 -19.15 -16.91
CA GLY A 208 -3.96 -20.04 -17.51
C GLY A 208 -5.38 -19.95 -16.92
N ALA A 209 -5.59 -19.10 -15.91
CA ALA A 209 -6.88 -18.94 -15.25
C ALA A 209 -7.95 -18.35 -16.20
N ASN A 210 -9.12 -19.00 -16.24
CA ASN A 210 -10.30 -18.49 -16.93
C ASN A 210 -11.52 -18.85 -16.09
N ILE A 211 -11.83 -17.98 -15.14
CA ILE A 211 -12.86 -18.21 -14.12
C ILE A 211 -13.95 -17.17 -14.33
N SER A 212 -15.20 -17.62 -14.45
CA SER A 212 -16.36 -16.74 -14.48
C SER A 212 -17.02 -16.73 -13.11
N ASP A 213 -17.27 -15.55 -12.56
CA ASP A 213 -18.09 -15.41 -11.35
C ASP A 213 -19.57 -15.22 -11.75
N ALA A 214 -20.41 -16.16 -11.31
CA ALA A 214 -21.86 -16.14 -11.47
C ALA A 214 -22.57 -16.33 -10.12
N ALA A 215 -21.93 -15.92 -9.02
CA ALA A 215 -22.49 -16.02 -7.69
C ALA A 215 -23.92 -15.46 -7.64
N PHE A 216 -24.80 -16.16 -6.92
CA PHE A 216 -26.23 -15.83 -6.80
C PHE A 216 -26.98 -15.76 -8.14
N GLY A 217 -26.49 -16.44 -9.18
CA GLY A 217 -27.10 -16.45 -10.52
C GLY A 217 -26.90 -15.12 -11.28
N LEU A 218 -25.95 -14.29 -10.85
CA LEU A 218 -25.62 -13.01 -11.47
C LEU A 218 -24.25 -13.09 -12.11
N GLN A 219 -24.21 -13.21 -13.43
CA GLN A 219 -22.96 -13.15 -14.18
C GLN A 219 -22.29 -11.78 -13.98
N THR A 220 -21.00 -11.81 -13.65
CA THR A 220 -20.13 -10.64 -13.60
C THR A 220 -19.50 -10.35 -14.96
N PHE A 221 -19.37 -9.07 -15.29
CA PHE A 221 -18.86 -8.53 -16.53
C PHE A 221 -17.76 -7.50 -16.25
N ASP A 222 -16.83 -7.38 -17.19
CA ASP A 222 -15.73 -6.42 -17.14
C ASP A 222 -16.27 -4.99 -17.34
N ILE A 223 -15.98 -4.11 -16.38
CA ILE A 223 -16.41 -2.70 -16.39
C ILE A 223 -15.60 -1.85 -17.38
N SER A 224 -14.39 -2.28 -17.75
CA SER A 224 -13.51 -1.56 -18.68
C SER A 224 -13.92 -1.74 -20.15
N LYS A 225 -14.77 -2.74 -20.45
CA LYS A 225 -15.21 -3.07 -21.80
C LYS A 225 -16.62 -2.58 -22.05
N SER A 226 -16.87 -2.11 -23.27
CA SER A 226 -18.23 -1.85 -23.73
C SER A 226 -18.96 -3.18 -23.96
N GLY A 227 -20.17 -3.30 -23.40
CA GLY A 227 -21.02 -4.49 -23.54
C GLY A 227 -21.06 -5.39 -22.30
N ASN A 228 -21.38 -6.67 -22.52
CA ASN A 228 -21.48 -7.70 -21.49
C ASN A 228 -20.38 -8.75 -21.72
N VAL A 229 -19.12 -8.30 -21.64
CA VAL A 229 -17.95 -9.19 -21.73
C VAL A 229 -17.74 -9.84 -20.36
N PRO A 230 -17.78 -11.18 -20.23
CA PRO A 230 -17.56 -11.86 -18.95
C PRO A 230 -16.23 -11.45 -18.32
N LEU A 231 -16.25 -11.17 -17.03
CA LEU A 231 -15.04 -10.86 -16.28
C LEU A 231 -14.27 -12.15 -15.99
N ASN A 232 -12.96 -12.16 -16.27
CA ASN A 232 -12.08 -13.23 -15.80
C ASN A 232 -11.75 -12.99 -14.32
N ALA A 233 -12.53 -13.62 -13.44
CA ALA A 233 -12.41 -13.56 -12.01
C ALA A 233 -11.09 -14.20 -11.48
N GLY A 234 -10.36 -14.95 -12.32
CA GLY A 234 -9.05 -15.49 -12.01
C GLY A 234 -7.93 -14.46 -11.99
N HIS A 235 -8.19 -13.23 -12.44
CA HIS A 235 -7.28 -12.10 -12.36
C HIS A 235 -7.74 -11.09 -11.32
N TYR A 236 -6.80 -10.31 -10.79
CA TYR A 236 -7.09 -9.31 -9.78
C TYR A 236 -7.97 -8.19 -10.32
N HIS A 237 -9.13 -8.01 -9.70
CA HIS A 237 -10.08 -6.95 -10.05
C HIS A 237 -10.73 -6.42 -8.77
N ARG A 238 -11.17 -5.17 -8.81
CA ARG A 238 -11.92 -4.54 -7.72
C ARG A 238 -13.32 -4.13 -8.14
N TRP A 239 -13.47 -3.79 -9.41
CA TRP A 239 -14.70 -3.29 -10.01
C TRP A 239 -15.22 -4.27 -11.04
N TYR A 240 -16.53 -4.44 -11.06
CA TYR A 240 -17.23 -5.31 -11.99
C TYR A 240 -18.65 -4.81 -12.23
N LYS A 241 -19.25 -5.30 -13.30
CA LYS A 241 -20.65 -5.03 -13.64
C LYS A 241 -21.46 -6.31 -13.51
N VAL A 242 -22.69 -6.22 -13.02
CA VAL A 242 -23.63 -7.36 -12.94
C VAL A 242 -24.76 -7.23 -13.96
N ALA A 243 -25.30 -8.37 -14.38
CA ALA A 243 -26.40 -8.44 -15.37
C ALA A 243 -27.68 -7.71 -14.94
N ARG A 244 -27.97 -7.69 -13.63
CA ARG A 244 -29.18 -7.11 -13.06
C ARG A 244 -28.81 -6.07 -12.02
N ALA A 245 -29.52 -4.95 -12.01
CA ALA A 245 -29.33 -3.93 -11.00
C ALA A 245 -29.67 -4.48 -9.61
N GLY A 246 -28.84 -4.15 -8.61
CA GLY A 246 -29.11 -4.48 -7.22
C GLY A 246 -30.25 -3.64 -6.63
N ALA A 247 -30.51 -3.80 -5.33
CA ALA A 247 -31.56 -3.06 -4.61
C ALA A 247 -31.40 -1.52 -4.70
N MET A 248 -30.18 -1.04 -4.89
CA MET A 248 -29.88 0.39 -5.07
C MET A 248 -29.96 0.88 -6.53
N GLY A 249 -30.43 0.03 -7.45
CA GLY A 249 -30.52 0.36 -8.89
C GLY A 249 -29.16 0.38 -9.63
N LEU A 250 -28.07 0.03 -8.95
CA LEU A 250 -26.72 0.04 -9.51
C LEU A 250 -26.39 -1.32 -10.16
N GLN A 251 -25.78 -1.26 -11.34
CA GLN A 251 -25.20 -2.43 -12.03
C GLN A 251 -23.68 -2.50 -11.91
N SER A 252 -23.01 -1.36 -11.68
CA SER A 252 -21.59 -1.31 -11.39
C SER A 252 -21.37 -1.44 -9.89
N LEU A 253 -20.56 -2.41 -9.51
CA LEU A 253 -20.20 -2.71 -8.13
C LEU A 253 -18.68 -2.69 -8.00
N GLY A 254 -18.21 -2.34 -6.82
CA GLY A 254 -16.79 -2.46 -6.51
C GLY A 254 -16.54 -2.47 -5.02
N ASP A 255 -15.37 -2.98 -4.65
CA ASP A 255 -14.98 -3.01 -3.24
C ASP A 255 -14.63 -1.60 -2.75
N LYS A 256 -15.46 -1.09 -1.83
CA LYS A 256 -15.28 0.22 -1.19
C LYS A 256 -14.05 0.26 -0.29
N GLU A 257 -13.54 -0.89 0.13
CA GLU A 257 -12.31 -1.00 0.92
C GLU A 257 -11.04 -1.01 0.05
N GLN A 258 -11.17 -0.74 -1.26
CA GLN A 258 -10.05 -0.66 -2.19
C GLN A 258 -9.21 -1.95 -2.28
N ARG A 259 -9.81 -3.11 -2.02
CA ARG A 259 -9.16 -4.41 -2.20
C ARG A 259 -9.32 -4.89 -3.64
N PHE A 260 -8.25 -5.46 -4.17
CA PHE A 260 -8.26 -6.25 -5.39
C PHE A 260 -8.47 -7.70 -4.99
N LEU A 261 -9.39 -8.37 -5.68
CA LEU A 261 -9.81 -9.74 -5.41
C LEU A 261 -9.56 -10.58 -6.67
N CYS A 262 -9.17 -11.82 -6.48
CA CYS A 262 -9.21 -12.85 -7.51
C CYS A 262 -9.73 -14.15 -6.90
N PHE A 263 -10.30 -15.01 -7.73
CA PHE A 263 -10.81 -16.32 -7.35
C PHE A 263 -9.90 -17.41 -7.90
N ASP A 264 -9.84 -18.52 -7.17
CA ASP A 264 -9.24 -19.76 -7.67
C ASP A 264 -10.30 -20.77 -8.16
N VAL A 265 -9.86 -21.83 -8.83
CA VAL A 265 -10.72 -22.91 -9.33
C VAL A 265 -11.48 -23.66 -8.23
N ASN A 266 -11.05 -23.54 -6.98
CA ASN A 266 -11.73 -24.13 -5.81
C ASN A 266 -12.74 -23.16 -5.18
N GLY A 267 -12.91 -21.96 -5.75
CA GLY A 267 -13.80 -20.94 -5.24
C GLY A 267 -13.25 -20.16 -4.03
N ASN A 268 -11.97 -20.33 -3.68
CA ASN A 268 -11.35 -19.47 -2.67
C ASN A 268 -11.00 -18.12 -3.28
N SER A 269 -11.06 -17.07 -2.47
CA SER A 269 -10.61 -15.75 -2.87
C SER A 269 -9.22 -15.45 -2.30
N SER A 270 -8.38 -14.80 -3.11
CA SER A 270 -7.15 -14.15 -2.65
C SER A 270 -7.31 -12.64 -2.84
N TYR A 271 -6.68 -11.86 -1.97
CA TYR A 271 -6.79 -10.40 -2.03
C TYR A 271 -5.45 -9.69 -1.88
N VAL A 272 -5.39 -8.54 -2.55
CA VAL A 272 -4.34 -7.52 -2.41
C VAL A 272 -5.04 -6.27 -1.89
N ASN A 273 -4.61 -5.75 -0.75
CA ASN A 273 -5.23 -4.58 -0.12
C ASN A 273 -4.42 -3.31 -0.42
N TYR A 274 -5.13 -2.22 -0.71
CA TYR A 274 -4.60 -0.89 -0.83
C TYR A 274 -5.45 0.05 0.04
N LYS A 275 -5.06 0.29 1.29
CA LYS A 275 -5.78 1.19 2.21
C LYS A 275 -5.10 2.55 2.36
N HIS A 276 -5.82 3.62 2.06
CA HIS A 276 -5.44 4.98 2.42
C HIS A 276 -5.97 5.31 3.83
N ASN A 277 -5.10 5.39 4.82
CA ASN A 277 -5.43 6.01 6.12
C ASN A 277 -4.67 7.33 6.26
N LEU A 278 -5.41 8.43 6.33
CA LEU A 278 -4.96 9.76 6.72
C LEU A 278 -5.57 10.06 8.09
N SER A 279 -4.78 10.05 9.17
CA SER A 279 -5.06 10.85 10.37
C SER A 279 -3.81 11.04 11.23
N LEU A 280 -3.67 12.24 11.78
CA LEU A 280 -2.49 12.86 12.42
C LEU A 280 -2.28 12.50 13.92
N ASP A 281 -0.98 12.48 14.31
CA ASP A 281 -0.33 12.95 15.57
C ASP A 281 -0.45 12.18 16.94
N PRO A 282 0.48 12.40 17.92
CA PRO A 282 1.94 12.23 17.90
C PRO A 282 2.53 11.49 19.15
N LEU A 283 3.88 11.34 19.18
CA LEU A 283 4.82 11.04 20.31
C LEU A 283 5.26 9.57 20.55
N PHE A 284 6.55 9.27 20.31
CA PHE A 284 7.61 9.06 21.32
C PHE A 284 8.95 8.70 20.64
N ASN A 285 10.05 9.27 21.15
CA ASN A 285 11.43 9.03 20.71
C ASN A 285 12.09 7.98 21.63
N LEU A 286 12.88 7.07 21.07
CA LEU A 286 14.13 6.61 21.70
C LEU A 286 15.07 6.00 20.65
N SER A 287 16.33 6.42 20.68
CA SER A 287 17.43 5.90 19.88
C SER A 287 18.41 5.19 20.80
N LEU A 288 18.97 4.04 20.39
CA LEU A 288 20.32 3.64 20.82
C LEU A 288 20.96 2.74 19.75
N SER A 289 22.25 2.96 19.49
CA SER A 289 23.10 2.21 18.56
C SER A 289 24.22 1.51 19.34
N LEU A 290 24.68 0.34 18.89
CA LEU A 290 26.09 0.00 18.65
C LEU A 290 26.26 -1.49 18.26
N SER A 291 27.11 -1.74 17.25
CA SER A 291 27.56 -3.03 16.69
C SER A 291 28.63 -3.72 17.58
N PRO A 292 28.99 -5.03 17.41
CA PRO A 292 29.84 -5.54 16.31
C PRO A 292 29.54 -7.03 15.92
N PRO A 293 30.47 -7.82 15.32
CA PRO A 293 30.60 -8.04 13.88
C PRO A 293 30.29 -9.48 13.39
N LEU A 294 29.98 -9.57 12.08
CA LEU A 294 30.28 -10.65 11.13
C LEU A 294 30.34 -12.11 11.62
N SER A 295 29.52 -12.97 11.01
CA SER A 295 29.98 -14.30 10.60
C SER A 295 29.57 -14.60 9.15
N LEU A 296 30.55 -15.12 8.42
CA LEU A 296 30.55 -15.45 7.01
C LEU A 296 29.80 -16.77 6.76
N SER A 297 29.04 -16.82 5.67
CA SER A 297 28.74 -18.07 4.97
C SER A 297 28.38 -17.77 3.49
N PRO A 298 28.68 -18.69 2.56
CA PRO A 298 29.18 -18.38 1.22
C PRO A 298 28.15 -18.60 0.09
N SER A 299 28.58 -18.14 -1.09
CA SER A 299 28.02 -18.41 -2.43
C SER A 299 26.58 -17.94 -2.71
N LEU A 300 26.39 -16.63 -2.74
CA LEU A 300 25.41 -16.03 -3.67
C LEU A 300 26.14 -15.75 -5.00
N PRO A 301 25.46 -15.91 -6.16
CA PRO A 301 26.02 -15.51 -7.45
C PRO A 301 26.49 -14.05 -7.41
N PRO A 302 27.49 -13.66 -8.22
CA PRO A 302 28.02 -12.31 -8.20
C PRO A 302 26.86 -11.33 -8.40
N SER A 303 26.63 -10.49 -7.39
CA SER A 303 25.61 -9.45 -7.48
C SER A 303 25.92 -8.59 -8.71
N PRO A 304 24.89 -8.12 -9.45
CA PRO A 304 25.12 -7.21 -10.56
C PRO A 304 26.00 -6.07 -10.07
N SER A 305 27.00 -5.75 -10.90
CA SER A 305 28.11 -4.87 -10.56
C SER A 305 28.27 -3.86 -11.68
N THR A 306 28.39 -2.58 -11.33
CA THR A 306 28.54 -1.49 -12.28
C THR A 306 29.86 -0.78 -12.03
N PRO A 307 30.64 -0.42 -13.08
CA PRO A 307 31.88 0.32 -12.91
C PRO A 307 31.68 1.56 -12.02
N VAL A 308 32.60 1.80 -11.09
CA VAL A 308 32.49 2.96 -10.17
C VAL A 308 32.48 4.28 -10.93
N GLU A 309 33.16 4.32 -12.07
CA GLU A 309 33.26 5.46 -12.99
C GLU A 309 31.91 5.82 -13.63
N PHE A 310 30.92 4.92 -13.59
CA PHE A 310 29.55 5.24 -14.00
C PHE A 310 28.93 6.34 -13.11
N TYR A 311 29.28 6.35 -11.82
CA TYR A 311 28.79 7.30 -10.83
C TYR A 311 29.74 8.48 -10.64
N HIS A 312 29.19 9.63 -10.27
CA HIS A 312 29.94 10.82 -9.92
C HIS A 312 30.33 10.78 -8.43
N GLY A 313 31.58 10.40 -8.14
CA GLY A 313 32.16 10.38 -6.79
C GLY A 313 32.08 9.01 -6.10
N ASP A 314 33.00 8.78 -5.16
CA ASP A 314 33.24 7.48 -4.49
C ASP A 314 32.23 7.16 -3.36
N THR A 315 31.22 8.02 -3.15
CA THR A 315 30.32 7.96 -1.99
C THR A 315 28.94 7.40 -2.34
N SER A 316 28.84 6.08 -2.44
CA SER A 316 27.55 5.44 -2.18
C SER A 316 27.31 5.43 -0.67
N GLU A 317 26.31 6.14 -0.17
CA GLU A 317 25.81 5.94 1.20
C GLU A 317 25.54 4.45 1.42
N HIS A 318 26.22 3.87 2.41
CA HIS A 318 26.06 2.48 2.80
C HIS A 318 24.86 2.37 3.76
N ASP A 319 23.73 1.87 3.29
CA ASP A 319 22.59 1.51 4.13
C ASP A 319 22.68 0.02 4.51
N ALA A 320 22.41 -0.34 5.77
CA ALA A 320 22.41 -1.74 6.20
C ALA A 320 21.32 -2.60 5.52
N ALA A 321 20.27 -1.96 4.99
CA ALA A 321 19.22 -2.58 4.19
C ALA A 321 19.64 -2.80 2.72
N ASP A 322 20.66 -2.09 2.22
CA ASP A 322 21.23 -2.35 0.90
C ASP A 322 22.09 -3.63 1.02
N THR A 323 21.69 -4.74 0.37
CA THR A 323 22.43 -6.04 0.37
C THR A 323 23.81 -5.99 -0.32
N ALA A 324 24.29 -4.79 -0.61
CA ALA A 324 25.50 -4.49 -1.33
C ALA A 324 26.73 -4.72 -0.44
N ARG A 325 27.52 -5.78 -0.70
CA ARG A 325 28.86 -5.93 -0.13
C ARG A 325 29.77 -4.77 -0.58
N SER A 326 30.81 -4.45 0.20
CA SER A 326 31.85 -3.48 -0.20
C SER A 326 32.36 -3.80 -1.62
N GLY A 327 32.59 -2.75 -2.42
CA GLY A 327 32.82 -2.85 -3.88
C GLY A 327 33.72 -4.01 -4.32
N ALA A 328 33.27 -4.74 -5.34
CA ALA A 328 33.99 -5.87 -5.91
C ALA A 328 34.79 -5.41 -7.14
N SER A 329 35.94 -6.02 -7.39
CA SER A 329 36.71 -5.77 -8.61
C SER A 329 36.49 -6.90 -9.62
N VAL A 330 36.27 -6.54 -10.88
CA VAL A 330 36.02 -7.48 -11.98
C VAL A 330 37.09 -7.26 -13.06
N LEU A 331 37.58 -8.33 -13.67
CA LEU A 331 38.48 -8.24 -14.80
C LEU A 331 37.68 -7.95 -16.07
N ASP A 332 38.11 -6.96 -16.85
CA ASP A 332 37.53 -6.71 -18.17
C ASP A 332 38.04 -7.72 -19.22
N ALA A 333 37.57 -7.60 -20.46
CA ALA A 333 37.95 -8.51 -21.56
C ALA A 333 39.45 -8.47 -21.91
N LYS A 334 40.18 -7.43 -21.49
CA LYS A 334 41.63 -7.30 -21.67
C LYS A 334 42.42 -7.81 -20.46
N GLY A 335 41.73 -8.24 -19.40
CA GLY A 335 42.32 -8.66 -18.15
C GLY A 335 42.66 -7.49 -17.21
N ASP A 336 42.19 -6.27 -17.50
CA ASP A 336 42.41 -5.13 -16.62
C ASP A 336 41.40 -5.15 -15.47
N LEU A 337 41.89 -4.86 -14.26
CA LEU A 337 41.07 -4.84 -13.06
C LEU A 337 40.23 -3.56 -13.02
N LYS A 338 38.90 -3.71 -13.00
CA LYS A 338 37.94 -2.62 -12.87
C LYS A 338 37.25 -2.69 -11.52
N ARG A 339 37.24 -1.58 -10.79
CA ARG A 339 36.49 -1.48 -9.54
C ARG A 339 35.01 -1.31 -9.88
N CYS A 340 34.15 -2.12 -9.27
CA CYS A 340 32.73 -2.05 -9.48
C CYS A 340 31.99 -1.78 -8.17
N ALA A 341 30.99 -0.92 -8.25
CA ALA A 341 30.01 -0.73 -7.20
C ALA A 341 28.92 -1.81 -7.33
N PRO A 342 28.44 -2.35 -6.20
CA PRO A 342 27.30 -3.26 -6.19
C PRO A 342 26.02 -2.52 -6.64
N THR A 343 25.33 -3.06 -7.64
CA THR A 343 24.06 -2.53 -8.16
C THR A 343 22.84 -3.29 -7.66
N GLY A 344 22.87 -3.66 -6.38
CA GLY A 344 21.74 -4.25 -5.68
C GLY A 344 20.48 -3.37 -5.65
N PHE A 345 19.47 -3.82 -4.91
CA PHE A 345 18.11 -3.26 -4.89
C PHE A 345 17.99 -1.87 -4.24
N ARG A 346 18.55 -0.83 -4.88
CA ARG A 346 18.51 0.55 -4.38
C ARG A 346 17.15 1.20 -4.67
N ILE A 347 16.75 2.17 -3.85
CA ILE A 347 15.58 3.02 -4.14
C ILE A 347 15.98 4.18 -5.08
N LEU A 348 17.13 4.79 -4.78
CA LEU A 348 17.76 5.87 -5.54
C LEU A 348 19.16 5.41 -5.94
N THR A 349 19.55 5.67 -7.19
CA THR A 349 20.93 5.47 -7.62
C THR A 349 21.83 6.52 -6.95
N PRO A 350 23.13 6.24 -6.77
CA PRO A 350 24.12 7.31 -6.60
C PRO A 350 24.02 8.31 -7.75
N ASN A 351 24.63 9.48 -7.55
CA ASN A 351 24.67 10.50 -8.59
C ASN A 351 25.33 9.92 -9.85
N ILE A 352 24.60 9.88 -10.97
CA ILE A 352 25.13 9.45 -12.27
C ILE A 352 25.59 10.73 -12.98
N ASP A 353 26.84 10.75 -13.43
CA ASP A 353 27.41 11.92 -14.10
C ASP A 353 26.57 12.35 -15.32
N GLY A 354 26.31 13.66 -15.44
CA GLY A 354 25.44 14.23 -16.47
C GLY A 354 23.93 13.91 -16.36
N VAL A 355 23.50 13.06 -15.41
CA VAL A 355 22.10 12.63 -15.24
C VAL A 355 21.52 12.99 -13.87
N GLY A 356 22.33 12.96 -12.80
CA GLY A 356 21.86 13.10 -11.42
C GLY A 356 21.50 11.75 -10.79
N SER A 357 20.89 11.79 -9.61
CA SER A 357 20.27 10.60 -9.01
C SER A 357 18.98 10.22 -9.76
N VAL A 358 18.73 8.93 -9.89
CA VAL A 358 17.55 8.34 -10.54
C VAL A 358 16.82 7.45 -9.53
N ARG A 359 15.50 7.63 -9.41
CA ARG A 359 14.66 6.71 -8.62
C ARG A 359 14.29 5.50 -9.47
N ILE A 360 14.55 4.32 -8.94
CA ILE A 360 14.26 3.05 -9.61
C ILE A 360 13.18 2.23 -8.88
N ARG A 361 12.81 2.63 -7.66
CA ARG A 361 11.72 2.01 -6.90
C ARG A 361 10.77 3.07 -6.36
N TYR A 362 9.48 2.83 -6.57
CA TYR A 362 8.39 3.69 -6.13
C TYR A 362 7.49 2.88 -5.19
N PRO A 363 7.77 2.87 -3.88
CA PRO A 363 6.92 2.17 -2.92
C PRO A 363 5.51 2.77 -2.95
N VAL A 364 4.54 1.98 -3.42
CA VAL A 364 3.15 2.42 -3.52
C VAL A 364 2.47 2.23 -2.15
N PHE A 365 1.88 3.28 -1.62
CA PHE A 365 1.25 3.32 -0.30
C PHE A 365 -0.10 2.58 -0.30
N PRO A 366 -0.43 1.69 0.64
CA PRO A 366 0.31 1.39 1.86
C PRO A 366 1.33 0.26 1.65
N VAL A 367 2.60 0.58 1.92
CA VAL A 367 3.54 -0.45 2.33
C VAL A 367 3.48 -0.46 3.84
N HIS A 368 3.06 -1.58 4.42
CA HIS A 368 3.12 -1.82 5.86
C HIS A 368 4.50 -1.39 6.38
N SER A 369 4.57 -0.34 7.21
CA SER A 369 5.77 0.00 7.94
C SER A 369 5.63 -0.61 9.33
N GLU A 370 6.43 -1.65 9.60
CA GLU A 370 6.77 -2.18 10.92
C GLU A 370 5.59 -2.41 11.88
N GLY A 371 4.98 -3.59 11.77
CA GLY A 371 5.04 -4.64 12.80
C GLY A 371 4.77 -4.33 14.28
N SER A 372 4.17 -3.20 14.65
CA SER A 372 3.60 -3.06 15.99
C SER A 372 2.16 -3.56 15.95
N THR A 373 1.90 -4.68 16.62
CA THR A 373 0.52 -5.14 16.87
C THR A 373 -0.28 -4.04 17.56
N VAL A 374 0.36 -3.21 18.41
CA VAL A 374 -0.27 -2.04 19.02
C VAL A 374 -0.64 -1.00 17.99
N GLY A 375 0.07 -0.84 16.87
CA GLY A 375 -0.28 0.12 15.81
C GLY A 375 -1.43 -0.34 14.93
N MET A 376 -1.46 -1.62 14.56
CA MET A 376 -2.59 -2.23 13.83
C MET A 376 -3.81 -2.37 14.73
N GLU A 377 -3.63 -2.84 15.95
CA GLU A 377 -4.67 -2.81 16.98
C GLU A 377 -5.07 -1.37 17.24
N LEU A 378 -4.20 -0.37 17.42
CA LEU A 378 -4.61 1.04 17.59
C LEU A 378 -5.34 1.59 16.38
N GLU A 379 -4.98 1.25 15.14
CA GLU A 379 -5.72 1.73 13.97
C GLU A 379 -7.11 1.08 13.91
N VAL A 380 -7.21 -0.21 14.22
CA VAL A 380 -8.49 -0.91 14.38
C VAL A 380 -9.27 -0.39 15.61
N HIS A 381 -8.57 -0.07 16.71
CA HIS A 381 -9.07 0.45 17.99
C HIS A 381 -9.52 1.91 17.86
N ARG A 382 -8.82 2.72 17.06
CA ARG A 382 -9.11 4.15 16.86
C ARG A 382 -10.18 4.38 15.81
N SER A 383 -10.19 3.60 14.72
CA SER A 383 -11.22 3.77 13.69
C SER A 383 -12.59 3.25 14.12
N HIS A 384 -12.65 2.23 15.00
CA HIS A 384 -13.91 1.55 15.33
C HIS A 384 -14.35 1.60 16.81
N TYR A 385 -13.54 1.99 17.82
CA TYR A 385 -13.88 1.64 19.22
C TYR A 385 -14.10 2.75 20.26
N THR A 386 -13.96 4.04 19.95
CA THR A 386 -14.34 5.09 20.94
C THR A 386 -15.84 5.10 21.27
N CYS A 387 -16.69 4.55 20.39
CA CYS A 387 -18.14 4.45 20.59
C CYS A 387 -18.58 3.08 21.17
N PHE A 388 -17.86 1.99 20.91
CA PHE A 388 -18.31 0.63 21.24
C PHE A 388 -18.00 0.18 22.67
N PHE A 389 -16.88 0.61 23.28
CA PHE A 389 -16.55 0.22 24.67
C PHE A 389 -17.24 1.09 25.73
N VAL A 390 -17.70 2.28 25.37
CA VAL A 390 -18.59 3.10 26.22
C VAL A 390 -19.99 2.93 25.68
N ALA A 391 -20.73 1.95 26.20
CA ALA A 391 -22.11 1.69 25.80
C ALA A 391 -22.92 2.99 25.67
N GLY A 392 -23.30 3.35 24.44
CA GLY A 392 -24.34 4.37 24.17
C GLY A 392 -23.92 5.70 23.54
N CYS A 393 -22.73 5.84 22.94
CA CYS A 393 -22.39 7.07 22.22
C CYS A 393 -23.21 7.24 20.91
N THR A 394 -23.48 8.48 20.50
CA THR A 394 -24.24 8.84 19.29
C THR A 394 -23.37 9.69 18.35
N SER A 395 -23.29 9.31 17.08
CA SER A 395 -22.54 10.05 16.05
C SER A 395 -23.48 10.94 15.24
N LEU A 396 -23.09 12.20 15.05
CA LEU A 396 -23.85 13.21 14.34
C LEU A 396 -23.01 13.82 13.21
N HIS A 397 -23.66 14.03 12.06
CA HIS A 397 -23.08 14.60 10.86
C HIS A 397 -23.74 15.95 10.54
N VAL A 398 -22.90 16.94 10.27
CA VAL A 398 -23.30 18.26 9.80
C VAL A 398 -23.55 18.19 8.31
N VAL A 399 -24.78 18.49 7.88
CA VAL A 399 -25.20 18.35 6.48
C VAL A 399 -24.35 19.22 5.55
N THR A 400 -23.74 18.58 4.55
CA THR A 400 -22.90 19.22 3.52
C THR A 400 -23.52 20.51 2.98
N PRO A 401 -22.77 21.64 2.95
CA PRO A 401 -23.30 22.91 2.54
C PRO A 401 -23.53 22.92 1.02
N PRO A 402 -24.61 23.55 0.53
CA PRO A 402 -24.83 23.71 -0.91
C PRO A 402 -23.97 24.82 -1.53
N ARG A 403 -23.21 25.59 -0.73
CA ARG A 403 -22.46 26.78 -1.17
C ARG A 403 -20.99 26.49 -1.44
N ASN A 404 -20.45 27.16 -2.46
CA ASN A 404 -19.04 27.23 -2.82
C ASN A 404 -18.71 28.73 -3.01
N PRO A 405 -17.68 29.31 -2.35
CA PRO A 405 -16.65 28.73 -1.47
C PRO A 405 -17.15 28.37 -0.04
N PRO A 406 -16.47 27.47 0.71
CA PRO A 406 -15.14 26.88 0.43
C PRO A 406 -15.14 25.59 -0.42
N GLY A 407 -16.30 24.96 -0.65
CA GLY A 407 -16.43 23.74 -1.45
C GLY A 407 -17.31 22.69 -0.78
N LEU A 408 -17.63 21.59 -1.47
CA LEU A 408 -18.43 20.50 -0.88
C LEU A 408 -17.59 19.74 0.16
N HIS A 409 -17.98 19.82 1.42
CA HIS A 409 -17.37 19.11 2.55
C HIS A 409 -18.40 18.94 3.68
N GLY A 410 -18.11 18.09 4.66
CA GLY A 410 -18.99 17.90 5.82
C GLY A 410 -18.17 17.62 7.06
N HIS A 411 -18.78 17.75 8.22
CA HIS A 411 -18.11 17.47 9.49
C HIS A 411 -18.89 16.49 10.35
N GLU A 412 -18.17 15.74 11.18
CA GLU A 412 -18.73 14.76 12.09
C GLU A 412 -18.19 14.97 13.49
N PHE A 413 -18.98 14.55 14.48
CA PHE A 413 -18.56 14.48 15.86
C PHE A 413 -19.39 13.43 16.60
N THR A 414 -18.86 12.97 17.74
CA THR A 414 -19.49 11.95 18.57
C THR A 414 -19.78 12.52 19.95
N ILE A 415 -20.96 12.21 20.49
CA ILE A 415 -21.34 12.54 21.87
C ILE A 415 -21.53 11.26 22.68
N THR A 416 -21.23 11.32 23.97
CA THR A 416 -21.40 10.19 24.90
C THR A 416 -22.86 9.90 25.21
N ALA A 417 -23.16 8.72 25.78
CA ALA A 417 -24.51 8.36 26.21
C ALA A 417 -25.10 9.35 27.23
N ALA A 418 -24.26 9.84 28.16
CA ALA A 418 -24.68 10.79 29.19
C ALA A 418 -24.99 12.17 28.58
N GLU A 419 -24.15 12.64 27.67
CA GLU A 419 -24.37 13.89 26.94
C GLU A 419 -25.60 13.79 26.03
N HIS A 420 -25.79 12.65 25.36
CA HIS A 420 -26.98 12.41 24.56
C HIS A 420 -28.26 12.46 25.40
N LYS A 421 -28.26 11.83 26.58
CA LYS A 421 -29.38 11.91 27.52
C LYS A 421 -29.61 13.33 28.03
N ALA A 422 -28.55 14.08 28.35
CA ALA A 422 -28.65 15.48 28.75
C ALA A 422 -29.24 16.36 27.63
N LEU A 423 -28.81 16.11 26.39
CA LEU A 423 -29.30 16.77 25.19
C LEU A 423 -30.80 16.52 24.96
N LEU A 424 -31.24 15.25 25.08
CA LEU A 424 -32.66 14.88 24.98
C LEU A 424 -33.52 15.52 26.08
N ASN A 425 -32.94 15.74 27.26
CA ASN A 425 -33.58 16.44 28.39
C ASN A 425 -33.59 17.97 28.23
N GLY A 426 -33.09 18.51 27.12
CA GLY A 426 -33.12 19.93 26.79
C GLY A 426 -31.87 20.72 27.21
N THR A 427 -30.78 20.05 27.57
CA THR A 427 -29.49 20.71 27.84
C THR A 427 -28.76 20.98 26.54
N ASP A 428 -28.29 22.20 26.32
CA ASP A 428 -27.42 22.49 25.17
C ASP A 428 -26.00 21.92 25.40
N LEU A 429 -25.38 21.39 24.35
CA LEU A 429 -24.03 20.82 24.42
C LEU A 429 -23.07 21.57 23.49
N GLN A 430 -21.86 21.86 23.95
CA GLN A 430 -20.78 22.36 23.09
C GLN A 430 -19.92 21.20 22.57
N VAL A 431 -19.67 21.19 21.26
CA VAL A 431 -18.89 20.15 20.58
C VAL A 431 -17.96 20.79 19.57
N THR A 432 -16.82 20.15 19.31
CA THR A 432 -15.93 20.53 18.21
C THR A 432 -16.05 19.50 17.11
N THR A 433 -16.24 19.96 15.87
CA THR A 433 -16.40 19.08 14.72
C THR A 433 -15.06 18.56 14.21
N SER A 434 -15.09 17.47 13.42
CA SER A 434 -13.93 16.94 12.71
C SER A 434 -13.29 17.97 11.78
N TYR A 435 -11.97 17.96 11.62
CA TYR A 435 -11.28 18.84 10.68
C TYR A 435 -11.48 18.36 9.23
N ASN A 436 -12.06 19.20 8.38
CA ASN A 436 -12.26 18.92 6.96
C ASN A 436 -12.06 20.19 6.12
N LEU A 437 -11.51 20.03 4.92
CA LEU A 437 -11.26 21.12 3.96
C LEU A 437 -10.60 22.38 4.57
N GLY A 438 -9.65 22.17 5.49
CA GLY A 438 -8.85 23.25 6.08
C GLY A 438 -9.41 23.90 7.35
N HIS A 439 -10.55 23.44 7.90
CA HIS A 439 -11.12 24.01 9.12
C HIS A 439 -12.00 23.02 9.92
N ASN A 440 -12.46 23.45 11.09
CA ASN A 440 -13.45 22.81 11.94
C ASN A 440 -14.35 23.89 12.58
N HIS A 441 -15.38 23.47 13.31
CA HIS A 441 -16.30 24.37 14.00
C HIS A 441 -16.43 24.03 15.48
N GLN A 442 -16.68 25.04 16.30
CA GLN A 442 -17.24 24.90 17.63
C GLN A 442 -18.75 25.11 17.57
N LEU A 443 -19.51 24.03 17.77
CA LEU A 443 -20.97 24.04 17.71
C LEU A 443 -21.56 24.03 19.11
N THR A 444 -22.64 24.79 19.31
CA THR A 444 -23.59 24.55 20.41
C THR A 444 -24.82 23.87 19.82
N ILE A 445 -25.16 22.68 20.29
CA ILE A 445 -26.24 21.85 19.75
C ILE A 445 -27.36 21.62 20.77
N TYR A 446 -28.56 21.33 20.27
CA TYR A 446 -29.72 21.01 21.10
C TYR A 446 -30.68 20.02 20.41
N TRP A 447 -31.53 19.38 21.20
CA TRP A 447 -32.58 18.48 20.72
C TRP A 447 -33.92 19.21 20.60
N HIS A 448 -34.54 19.18 19.43
CA HIS A 448 -35.86 19.77 19.21
C HIS A 448 -36.97 18.74 19.48
N GLN A 449 -37.58 18.81 20.66
CA GLN A 449 -38.54 17.80 21.16
C GLN A 449 -39.70 17.50 20.21
N ASN A 450 -40.27 18.51 19.56
CA ASN A 450 -41.46 18.33 18.71
C ASN A 450 -41.17 17.73 17.33
N GLN A 451 -39.93 17.85 16.84
CA GLN A 451 -39.55 17.38 15.50
C GLN A 451 -38.66 16.14 15.56
N HIS A 452 -38.25 15.73 16.77
CA HIS A 452 -37.33 14.62 17.01
C HIS A 452 -36.04 14.69 16.17
N VAL A 453 -35.44 15.88 16.09
CA VAL A 453 -34.20 16.14 15.33
C VAL A 453 -33.22 16.99 16.14
N TYR A 454 -31.95 16.85 15.78
CA TYR A 454 -30.82 17.58 16.37
C TYR A 454 -30.55 18.86 15.58
N TYR A 455 -30.36 19.97 16.28
CA TYR A 455 -30.09 21.27 15.67
C TYR A 455 -28.84 21.93 16.25
N ILE A 456 -28.18 22.71 15.40
CA ILE A 456 -27.13 23.66 15.77
C ILE A 456 -27.82 24.95 16.22
N ARG A 457 -27.53 25.38 17.45
CA ARG A 457 -27.92 26.69 17.99
C ARG A 457 -26.88 27.75 17.70
N LYS A 458 -25.58 27.40 17.81
CA LYS A 458 -24.47 28.30 17.50
C LYS A 458 -23.36 27.57 16.77
N CYS A 459 -22.65 28.29 15.91
CA CYS A 459 -21.47 27.84 15.18
C CYS A 459 -20.41 28.93 15.23
N ASP A 460 -19.25 28.67 15.84
CA ASP A 460 -18.15 29.64 16.04
C ASP A 460 -18.65 30.99 16.58
N ASP A 461 -19.45 30.92 17.65
CA ASP A 461 -20.15 32.04 18.32
C ASP A 461 -21.22 32.79 17.48
N GLN A 462 -21.51 32.34 16.26
CA GLN A 462 -22.58 32.85 15.41
C GLN A 462 -23.90 32.09 15.64
N THR A 463 -25.05 32.77 15.54
CA THR A 463 -26.35 32.28 16.08
C THR A 463 -27.29 31.59 15.08
N VAL A 464 -26.98 31.54 13.79
CA VAL A 464 -28.00 31.12 12.79
C VAL A 464 -27.46 30.21 11.68
N ALA A 465 -26.21 30.38 11.25
CA ALA A 465 -25.58 29.54 10.22
C ALA A 465 -24.07 29.52 10.43
N CYS A 466 -23.41 28.42 10.05
CA CYS A 466 -21.95 28.40 9.99
C CYS A 466 -21.48 29.32 8.86
N TRP A 467 -20.32 29.95 9.04
CA TRP A 467 -19.76 30.93 8.09
C TRP A 467 -19.45 30.32 6.72
N ASP A 468 -19.31 28.99 6.65
CA ASP A 468 -19.01 28.20 5.47
C ASP A 468 -20.25 27.59 4.79
N GLY A 469 -21.45 27.93 5.30
CA GLY A 469 -22.72 27.63 4.66
C GLY A 469 -23.40 26.33 5.09
N HIS A 470 -22.95 25.66 6.17
CA HIS A 470 -23.65 24.49 6.71
C HIS A 470 -25.04 24.85 7.23
N GLY A 471 -26.00 23.96 6.97
CA GLY A 471 -27.35 24.05 7.53
C GLY A 471 -27.36 23.71 9.03
N ALA A 472 -28.33 24.24 9.77
CA ALA A 472 -28.45 24.02 11.20
C ALA A 472 -28.92 22.60 11.58
N LEU A 473 -29.34 21.78 10.62
CA LEU A 473 -29.84 20.42 10.88
C LEU A 473 -28.67 19.44 10.98
N LEU A 474 -28.69 18.60 12.02
CA LEU A 474 -27.74 17.51 12.19
C LEU A 474 -28.42 16.17 11.89
N THR A 475 -27.72 15.31 11.17
CA THR A 475 -28.21 13.97 10.84
C THR A 475 -27.48 12.93 11.68
N ARG A 476 -28.24 11.98 12.23
CA ARG A 476 -27.62 10.85 12.92
C ARG A 476 -27.00 9.92 11.90
N VAL A 477 -25.71 9.67 12.02
CA VAL A 477 -25.03 8.66 11.22
C VAL A 477 -25.52 7.31 11.74
N ARG A 478 -26.36 6.62 10.95
CA ARG A 478 -26.68 5.22 11.22
C ARG A 478 -25.46 4.42 10.81
N VAL A 479 -24.80 3.84 11.80
CA VAL A 479 -23.78 2.81 11.60
C VAL A 479 -24.49 1.51 11.24
#